data_AF-A0A958SPR0-F1
#
_entry.id   AF-A0A958SPR0-F1
#
_cell.length_a   1.000
_cell.length_b   1.000
_cell.length_c   1.000
_cell.angle_alpha   90.00
_cell.angle_beta   90.00
_cell.angle_gamma   90.00
#
_symmetry.space_group_name_H-M   'P 1'
#
loop_
_entity.id
_entity.type
_entity.pdbx_description
1 polymer ?
#
loop_
_entity_poly.entity_id
_entity_poly.type
_entity_poly.pdbx_seq_one_letter_code
_entity_poly.pdbx_strand_id
1 'polypeptide(L)' 'HGMADDNVHFQNATEMTNALINANKQYEMFFYPNKNHGIYGGNARLHLYYLMTNFIKENL' A
#
# COMPACT_ATOMS: atom_id res chain seq x y z
N HIS A 1 1.25 0.52 1.88
CA HIS A 1 2.03 1.40 2.77
C HIS A 1 1.66 1.18 4.24
N GLY A 2 2.63 1.26 5.15
CA GLY A 2 2.33 1.28 6.59
C GLY A 2 1.90 2.68 7.03
N MET A 3 0.72 2.84 7.65
CA MET A 3 0.22 4.18 8.02
C MET A 3 1.03 4.86 9.13
N ALA A 4 1.81 4.10 9.89
CA ALA A 4 2.67 4.57 10.98
C ALA A 4 4.16 4.42 10.62
N ASP A 5 4.50 4.47 9.34
CA ASP A 5 5.87 4.47 8.85
C ASP A 5 6.57 5.79 9.21
N ASP A 6 7.61 5.67 10.05
CA ASP A 6 8.44 6.75 10.58
C ASP A 6 9.72 6.98 9.76
N ASN A 7 9.98 6.15 8.73
CA ASN A 7 11.10 6.29 7.81
C ASN A 7 10.63 6.85 6.46
N VAL A 8 9.58 6.27 5.88
CA VAL A 8 8.95 6.73 4.64
C VAL A 8 7.50 7.08 4.92
N HIS A 9 7.25 8.35 5.16
CA HIS A 9 5.97 8.88 5.63
C HIS A 9 4.79 8.52 4.69
N PHE A 10 3.66 8.11 5.26
CA PHE A 10 2.44 7.77 4.49
C PHE A 10 1.92 8.95 3.65
N GLN A 11 2.24 10.18 4.06
CA GLN A 11 1.94 11.41 3.33
C GLN A 11 2.42 11.35 1.89
N ASN A 12 3.60 10.77 1.63
CA ASN A 12 4.14 10.60 0.27
C ASN A 12 3.17 9.80 -0.63
N ALA A 13 2.62 8.70 -0.09
CA ALA A 13 1.64 7.89 -0.79
C ALA A 13 0.32 8.65 -1.01
N THR A 14 -0.12 9.47 -0.04
CA THR A 14 -1.34 10.27 -0.19
C THR A 14 -1.19 11.39 -1.23
N GLU A 15 -0.02 12.02 -1.32
CA GLU A 15 0.27 13.04 -2.34
C GLU A 15 0.26 12.44 -3.75
N MET A 16 0.88 11.27 -3.93
CA MET A 16 0.83 10.54 -5.20
C MET A 16 -0.60 10.15 -5.57
N THR A 17 -1.38 9.64 -4.62
CA THR A 17 -2.80 9.32 -4.83
C THR A 17 -3.60 10.55 -5.28
N ASN A 18 -3.40 11.71 -4.63
CA ASN A 18 -4.06 12.95 -5.04
C ASN A 18 -3.67 13.36 -6.47
N ALA A 19 -2.39 13.22 -6.84
CA ALA A 19 -1.93 13.51 -8.20
C ALA A 19 -2.55 12.56 -9.25
N LEU A 20 -2.66 11.26 -8.94
CA LEU A 20 -3.31 10.27 -9.82
C LEU A 20 -4.80 10.56 -10.02
N ILE A 21 -5.50 10.93 -8.94
CA ILE A 21 -6.91 11.35 -8.99
C ILE A 21 -7.08 12.57 -9.89
N ASN A 22 -6.27 13.62 -9.68
CA ASN A 22 -6.31 14.83 -10.49
C ASN A 22 -6.01 14.56 -11.99
N ALA A 23 -5.20 13.55 -12.27
CA ALA A 23 -4.88 13.11 -13.62
C ALA A 23 -5.88 12.11 -14.22
N ASN A 24 -6.97 11.79 -13.51
CA ASN A 24 -7.96 10.76 -13.87
C ASN A 24 -7.30 9.40 -14.20
N LYS A 25 -6.33 8.98 -13.38
CA LYS A 25 -5.65 7.70 -13.51
C LYS A 25 -6.19 6.72 -12.48
N GLN A 26 -6.59 5.54 -12.97
CA GLN A 26 -6.99 4.43 -12.12
C GLN A 26 -5.75 3.86 -11.42
N TYR A 27 -5.89 3.47 -10.16
CA TYR A 27 -4.82 2.89 -9.36
C TYR A 27 -5.41 1.96 -8.30
N GLU A 28 -4.58 1.05 -7.82
CA GLU A 28 -4.88 0.21 -6.65
C GLU A 28 -3.88 0.55 -5.54
N MET A 29 -4.37 0.69 -4.31
CA MET A 29 -3.54 1.00 -3.15
C MET A 29 -3.99 0.16 -1.95
N PHE A 30 -3.01 -0.38 -1.24
CA PHE A 30 -3.23 -1.08 0.03
C PHE A 30 -2.47 -0.37 1.15
N PHE A 31 -3.15 -0.12 2.27
CA PHE A 31 -2.56 0.45 3.47
C PHE A 31 -2.74 -0.47 4.68
N TYR A 32 -1.80 -0.38 5.60
CA TYR A 32 -1.77 -1.21 6.81
C TYR A 32 -1.75 -0.30 8.05
N PRO A 33 -2.89 -0.18 8.76
CA PRO A 33 -2.98 0.59 9.99
C PRO A 33 -2.00 0.07 11.05
N ASN A 34 -1.43 0.97 11.84
CA ASN A 34 -0.52 0.65 12.94
C ASN A 34 0.71 -0.19 12.51
N LYS A 35 1.13 -0.09 11.24
CA LYS A 35 2.37 -0.69 10.72
C LYS A 35 3.35 0.41 10.34
N ASN A 36 4.61 0.17 10.66
CA ASN A 36 5.73 1.03 10.29
C ASN A 36 6.29 0.62 8.90
N HIS A 37 7.55 0.97 8.61
CA HIS A 37 8.24 0.60 7.39
C HIS A 37 8.23 -0.92 7.12
N GLY A 38 8.25 -1.72 8.18
CA GLY A 38 8.09 -3.17 8.13
C GLY A 38 6.65 -3.61 8.34
N ILE A 39 6.04 -4.24 7.34
CA ILE A 39 4.70 -4.84 7.51
C ILE A 39 4.85 -6.21 8.18
N TYR A 40 4.87 -6.21 9.53
CA TYR A 40 5.00 -7.40 10.38
C TYR A 40 3.82 -7.59 11.34
N GLY A 41 3.71 -8.81 11.88
CA GLY A 41 2.81 -9.16 12.96
C GLY A 41 1.39 -9.51 12.52
N GLY A 42 0.82 -10.52 13.18
CA GLY A 42 -0.50 -11.06 12.85
C GLY A 42 -0.62 -11.45 11.36
N ASN A 43 -1.82 -11.29 10.82
CA ASN A 43 -2.12 -11.63 9.42
C ASN A 43 -1.68 -10.56 8.42
N ALA A 44 -1.13 -9.41 8.85
CA ALA A 44 -0.82 -8.30 7.94
C ALA A 44 0.20 -8.68 6.86
N ARG A 45 1.24 -9.44 7.23
CA ARG A 45 2.27 -9.86 6.27
C ARG A 45 1.77 -10.94 5.31
N LEU A 46 0.95 -11.87 5.79
CA LEU A 46 0.34 -12.88 4.95
C LEU A 46 -0.66 -12.24 3.96
N HIS A 47 -1.49 -11.32 4.45
CA HIS A 47 -2.42 -10.54 3.63
C HIS A 47 -1.68 -9.75 2.52
N LEU A 48 -0.55 -9.11 2.86
CA LEU A 48 0.30 -8.45 1.88
C LEU A 48 0.73 -9.38 0.74
N TYR A 49 1.27 -10.55 1.07
CA TYR A 49 1.71 -11.49 0.04
C TYR A 49 0.54 -12.07 -0.76
N TYR A 50 -0.64 -12.27 -0.16
CA TYR A 50 -1.82 -12.70 -0.92
C TYR A 50 -2.26 -11.65 -1.95
N LEU A 51 -2.35 -10.38 -1.56
CA LEU A 51 -2.70 -9.31 -2.51
C LEU A 51 -1.67 -9.18 -3.62
N MET A 52 -0.37 -9.24 -3.30
CA MET A 52 0.69 -9.23 -4.32
C MET A 52 0.56 -10.41 -5.29
N THR A 53 0.31 -11.62 -4.76
CA THR A 53 0.17 -12.83 -5.57
C THR A 53 -1.05 -12.75 -6.49
N ASN A 54 -2.18 -12.26 -5.98
CA ASN A 54 -3.40 -12.13 -6.77
C ASN A 54 -3.25 -11.07 -7.85
N PHE A 55 -2.68 -9.90 -7.51
CA PHE A 55 -2.42 -8.84 -8.49
C PHE A 55 -1.59 -9.37 -9.67
N ILE A 56 -0.52 -10.12 -9.39
CA ILE A 56 0.31 -10.72 -10.44
C ILE A 56 -0.50 -11.71 -11.28
N LYS A 57 -1.27 -12.61 -10.66
CA LYS A 57 -2.08 -13.60 -11.40
C LYS A 57 -3.16 -12.98 -12.28
N GLU A 58 -3.68 -11.83 -11.90
CA GLU A 58 -4.78 -11.14 -12.61
C GLU A 58 -4.28 -10.23 -13.72
N ASN A 59 -3.04 -9.71 -13.61
CA ASN A 59 -2.53 -8.66 -14.49
C ASN A 59 -1.27 -9.04 -15.29
N LEU A 60 -0.72 -10.25 -15.12
CA LEU A 60 0.43 -10.77 -15.87
C LEU A 60 0.15 -12.17 -16.43
#